data_AF-A0A1Y4V6I3-F1
#
_entry.id   AF-A0A1Y4V6I3-F1
#
_cell.length_a   1.000
_cell.length_b   1.000
_cell.length_c   1.000
_cell.angle_alpha   90.00
_cell.angle_beta   90.00
_cell.angle_gamma   90.00
#
_symmetry.space_group_name_H-M   'P 1'
#
loop_
_entity.id
_entity.type
_entity.pdbx_description
1 polymer ?
#
loop_
_entity_poly.entity_id
_entity_poly.type
_entity_poly.pdbx_seq_one_letter_code
_entity_poly.pdbx_strand_id
1 'polypeptide(L)'
;MKVVVINGSPRDRGNSDLLCDQWILGAEEAGHEVEKIALREKKIQPCKACYACFRTGVCVQKDDMAEILKKIEDAFVIVTGHDGRQGLKRTADDLTAILQNLGCTVRRTIWGERVWQKGEVIGTRAMEEAYQTGKNM
;
A
#
# COMPACT_ATOMS: atom_id res chain seq x y z
N MET A 1 -6.57 17.21 0.68
CA MET A 1 -5.19 16.76 0.38
C MET A 1 -5.24 15.69 -0.69
N LYS A 2 -4.21 15.58 -1.54
CA LYS A 2 -4.08 14.48 -2.50
C LYS A 2 -3.31 13.32 -1.86
N VAL A 3 -3.86 12.11 -1.94
CA VAL A 3 -3.26 10.90 -1.38
C VAL A 3 -3.06 9.86 -2.48
N VAL A 4 -2.01 9.07 -2.34
CA VAL A 4 -1.72 7.96 -3.24
C VAL A 4 -1.77 6.65 -2.43
N VAL A 5 -2.62 5.73 -2.87
CA VAL A 5 -2.74 4.39 -2.28
C VAL A 5 -2.07 3.38 -3.21
N ILE A 6 -1.00 2.75 -2.74
CA ILE A 6 -0.31 1.69 -3.49
C ILE A 6 -0.85 0.34 -3.06
N ASN A 7 -1.54 -0.34 -3.98
CA ASN A 7 -2.03 -1.68 -3.75
C ASN A 7 -1.08 -2.73 -4.35
N GLY A 8 -0.45 -3.53 -3.48
CA GLY A 8 0.38 -4.68 -3.85
C GLY A 8 -0.39 -5.99 -4.05
N SER A 9 -1.71 -6.01 -3.89
CA SER A 9 -2.50 -7.23 -4.03
C SER A 9 -2.43 -7.76 -5.46
N PRO A 10 -2.03 -9.03 -5.67
CA PRO A 10 -2.01 -9.62 -7.01
C PRO A 10 -3.42 -9.94 -7.52
N ARG A 11 -4.42 -9.96 -6.62
CA ARG A 11 -5.80 -10.33 -6.93
C ARG A 11 -6.67 -9.08 -7.03
N ASP A 12 -7.24 -8.84 -8.19
CA ASP A 12 -8.35 -7.87 -8.34
C ASP A 12 -9.50 -8.25 -7.40
N ARG A 13 -10.02 -7.27 -6.67
CA ARG A 13 -11.03 -7.42 -5.61
C ARG A 13 -10.64 -8.48 -4.55
N GLY A 14 -9.34 -8.68 -4.34
CA GLY A 14 -8.80 -9.49 -3.23
C GLY A 14 -8.96 -8.79 -1.88
N ASN A 15 -8.60 -9.46 -0.79
CA ASN A 15 -8.79 -8.92 0.56
C ASN A 15 -8.06 -7.59 0.79
N SER A 16 -6.79 -7.48 0.39
CA SER A 16 -6.04 -6.21 0.50
C SER A 16 -6.59 -5.14 -0.44
N ASP A 17 -7.07 -5.52 -1.63
CA ASP A 17 -7.67 -4.59 -2.59
C ASP A 17 -8.96 -3.96 -2.05
N LEU A 18 -9.82 -4.79 -1.46
CA LEU A 18 -11.06 -4.37 -0.81
C LEU A 18 -10.81 -3.49 0.43
N LEU A 19 -9.77 -3.79 1.21
CA LEU A 19 -9.38 -2.91 2.32
C LEU A 19 -8.86 -1.56 1.82
N CYS A 20 -8.09 -1.53 0.72
CA CYS A 20 -7.71 -0.27 0.09
C CYS A 20 -8.95 0.52 -0.35
N ASP A 21 -9.92 -0.12 -1.01
CA ASP A 21 -11.15 0.54 -1.44
C ASP A 21 -11.95 1.10 -0.27
N GLN A 22 -12.03 0.35 0.83
CA GLN A 22 -12.74 0.78 2.02
C GLN A 22 -12.05 1.96 2.73
N TRP A 23 -10.71 1.97 2.73
CA TRP A 23 -9.94 3.11 3.22
C TRP A 23 -10.13 4.35 2.33
N ILE A 24 -10.07 4.17 1.00
CA ILE A 24 -10.27 5.23 0.01
C ILE A 24 -11.64 5.88 0.21
N LEU A 25 -12.69 5.07 0.35
CA LEU A 25 -14.05 5.56 0.61
C LEU A 25 -14.10 6.51 1.83
N GLY A 26 -13.48 6.11 2.95
CA GLY A 26 -13.42 6.96 4.14
C GLY A 26 -12.71 8.28 3.90
N ALA A 27 -11.58 8.25 3.20
CA ALA A 27 -10.79 9.45 2.89
C ALA A 27 -11.51 10.39 1.90
N GLU A 28 -12.17 9.85 0.88
CA GLU A 28 -12.95 10.64 -0.08
C GLU A 28 -14.15 11.31 0.59
N GLU A 29 -14.86 10.61 1.48
CA GLU A 29 -15.96 11.19 2.26
C GLU A 29 -15.49 12.29 3.23
N ALA A 30 -14.24 12.26 3.68
CA ALA A 30 -13.62 13.31 4.47
C ALA A 30 -13.09 14.49 3.61
N GLY A 31 -13.29 14.45 2.28
CA GLY A 31 -12.93 15.52 1.36
C GLY A 31 -11.50 15.45 0.81
N HIS A 32 -10.85 14.29 0.89
CA HIS A 32 -9.54 14.07 0.29
C HIS A 32 -9.66 13.55 -1.14
N GLU A 33 -8.72 13.92 -2.01
CA GLU A 33 -8.60 13.32 -3.34
C GLU A 33 -7.66 12.13 -3.26
N VAL A 34 -8.08 10.97 -3.76
CA VAL A 34 -7.27 9.75 -3.64
C VAL A 34 -7.00 9.14 -5.02
N GLU A 35 -5.74 8.80 -5.27
CA GLU A 35 -5.30 8.06 -6.44
C GLU A 35 -4.89 6.64 -6.02
N LYS A 36 -5.55 5.62 -6.56
CA LYS A 36 -5.19 4.23 -6.32
C LYS A 36 -4.28 3.70 -7.43
N ILE A 37 -3.11 3.19 -7.05
CA ILE A 37 -2.16 2.54 -7.97
C ILE A 37 -2.12 1.04 -7.65
N ALA A 38 -2.68 0.22 -8.53
CA ALA A 38 -2.56 -1.23 -8.45
C ALA A 38 -1.25 -1.70 -9.10
N LEU A 39 -0.30 -2.22 -8.31
CA LEU A 39 1.02 -2.63 -8.81
C LEU A 39 0.94 -3.80 -9.81
N ARG A 40 -0.10 -4.64 -9.70
CA ARG A 40 -0.37 -5.74 -10.65
C ARG A 40 -0.56 -5.27 -12.10
N GLU A 41 -0.92 -4.00 -12.29
CA GLU A 41 -1.18 -3.39 -13.60
C GLU A 41 0.06 -2.65 -14.14
N LYS A 42 1.16 -2.68 -13.39
CA LYS A 42 2.40 -1.97 -13.70
C LYS A 42 3.49 -2.93 -14.14
N LYS A 43 4.30 -2.49 -15.09
CA LYS A 43 5.54 -3.16 -15.50
C LYS A 43 6.67 -2.61 -14.63
N ILE A 44 7.02 -3.38 -13.61
CA ILE A 44 8.10 -3.06 -12.68
C ILE A 44 9.13 -4.19 -12.76
N GLN A 45 10.38 -3.83 -12.99
CA GLN A 45 11.49 -4.78 -13.04
C GLN A 45 12.24 -4.78 -11.70
N PRO A 46 12.82 -5.91 -11.27
CA PRO A 46 13.65 -5.94 -10.08
C PRO A 46 14.84 -4.98 -10.22
N CYS A 47 15.29 -4.39 -9.12
CA CYS A 47 16.46 -3.53 -9.11
C CYS A 47 17.70 -4.31 -9.60
N LYS A 48 18.43 -3.76 -10.59
CA LYS A 48 19.66 -4.37 -11.14
C LYS A 48 20.91 -4.16 -10.27
N ALA A 49 20.79 -3.44 -9.15
CA ALA A 49 21.94 -3.03 -8.33
C ALA A 49 23.10 -2.41 -9.17
N CYS A 50 22.77 -1.65 -10.22
CA CYS A 50 23.78 -1.01 -11.06
C CYS A 50 24.33 0.31 -10.48
N TYR A 51 23.69 0.81 -9.41
CA TYR A 51 24.03 2.05 -8.69
C TYR A 51 24.08 3.33 -9.56
N ALA A 52 23.52 3.32 -10.77
CA ALA A 52 23.48 4.51 -11.63
C ALA A 52 22.68 5.67 -10.99
N CYS A 53 21.60 5.33 -10.26
CA CYS A 53 20.79 6.31 -9.54
C CYS A 53 21.54 7.02 -8.41
N PHE A 54 22.59 6.43 -7.82
CA PHE A 54 23.39 7.08 -6.79
C PHE A 54 24.14 8.31 -7.33
N ARG A 55 24.43 8.34 -8.63
CA ARG A 55 25.09 9.47 -9.29
C ARG A 55 24.11 10.41 -9.99
N THR A 56 22.99 9.89 -10.48
CA THR A 56 22.08 10.62 -11.39
C THR A 56 20.76 10.99 -10.75
N GLY A 57 20.40 10.40 -9.61
CA GLY A 57 19.07 10.49 -9.01
C GLY A 57 17.97 9.73 -9.77
N VAL A 58 18.29 9.10 -10.91
CA VAL A 58 17.29 8.50 -11.81
C VAL A 58 17.62 7.03 -12.11
N CYS A 59 16.62 6.16 -12.08
CA CYS A 59 16.77 4.76 -12.45
C CYS A 59 16.93 4.58 -13.97
N VAL A 60 17.85 3.70 -14.40
CA VAL A 60 18.08 3.41 -15.83
C VAL A 60 17.06 2.45 -16.44
N GLN A 61 16.26 1.73 -15.63
CA GLN A 61 15.38 0.66 -16.11
C GLN A 61 14.15 1.16 -16.89
N LYS A 62 13.80 2.45 -16.75
CA LYS A 62 12.67 3.11 -17.44
C LYS A 62 11.37 2.28 -17.38
N ASP A 63 11.11 1.70 -16.22
CA ASP A 63 9.89 0.96 -15.90
C ASP A 63 8.92 1.88 -15.14
N ASP A 64 7.76 1.37 -14.76
CA ASP A 64 6.69 2.18 -14.16
C ASP A 64 7.03 2.68 -12.75
N MET A 65 8.10 2.16 -12.13
CA MET A 65 8.55 2.57 -10.80
C MET A 65 8.92 4.06 -10.74
N ALA A 66 9.45 4.62 -11.83
CA ALA A 66 9.84 6.03 -11.86
C ALA A 66 8.63 6.98 -11.72
N GLU A 67 7.45 6.60 -12.23
CA GLU A 67 6.22 7.38 -12.06
C GLU A 67 5.67 7.23 -10.64
N ILE A 68 5.71 6.00 -10.12
CA ILE A 68 5.23 5.69 -8.77
C ILE A 68 6.04 6.45 -7.72
N LEU A 69 7.37 6.44 -7.82
CA LEU A 69 8.25 7.14 -6.87
C LEU A 69 8.04 8.65 -6.84
N LYS A 70 7.59 9.28 -7.94
CA LYS A 70 7.26 10.71 -7.97
C LYS A 70 5.96 11.04 -7.22
N LYS A 71 5.12 10.03 -7.00
CA LYS A 71 3.79 10.16 -6.39
C LYS A 71 3.80 9.82 -4.89
N ILE A 72 4.86 9.20 -4.38
CA ILE A 72 4.95 8.82 -2.97
C ILE A 72 5.64 9.95 -2.18
N GLU A 73 4.84 10.70 -1.42
CA GLU A 73 5.34 11.60 -0.36
C GLU A 73 5.03 11.02 1.04
N ASP A 74 3.79 10.58 1.27
CA ASP A 74 3.34 9.87 2.48
C ASP A 74 2.64 8.54 2.10
N ALA A 75 2.72 7.50 2.94
CA ALA A 75 2.19 6.17 2.62
C ALA A 75 1.40 5.52 3.77
N PHE A 76 0.33 4.80 3.43
CA PHE A 76 -0.38 3.88 4.32
C PHE A 76 -0.09 2.43 3.91
N VAL A 77 0.18 1.56 4.87
CA VAL A 77 0.55 0.17 4.61
C VAL A 77 -0.59 -0.75 5.06
N ILE A 78 -1.13 -1.54 4.13
CA ILE A 78 -2.15 -2.56 4.44
C ILE A 78 -1.50 -3.93 4.29
N VAL A 79 -1.56 -4.77 5.33
CA VAL A 79 -0.99 -6.12 5.33
C VAL A 79 -2.09 -7.14 5.68
N THR A 80 -2.23 -8.18 4.86
CA THR A 80 -3.32 -9.17 4.97
C THR A 80 -2.82 -10.60 4.75
N GLY A 81 -3.57 -11.59 5.22
CA GLY A 81 -3.42 -12.99 4.79
C GLY A 81 -2.55 -13.86 5.69
N HIS A 82 -2.70 -13.70 7.01
CA HIS A 82 -2.09 -14.59 8.01
C HIS A 82 -3.12 -14.92 9.09
N ASP A 83 -2.96 -16.06 9.76
CA ASP A 83 -3.87 -16.56 10.81
C ASP A 83 -3.92 -15.69 12.08
N GLY A 84 -3.08 -14.65 12.13
CA GLY A 84 -3.05 -13.67 13.21
C GLY A 84 -2.03 -12.56 13.01
N ARG A 85 -2.22 -11.45 13.72
CA ARG A 85 -1.43 -10.21 13.62
C ARG A 85 0.07 -10.41 13.80
N GLN A 86 0.47 -11.33 14.67
CA GLN A 86 1.88 -11.54 14.98
C GLN A 86 2.69 -11.99 13.76
N GLY A 87 2.10 -12.80 12.87
CA GLY A 87 2.78 -13.20 11.64
C GLY A 87 2.82 -12.12 10.58
N LEU A 88 1.79 -11.25 10.51
CA LEU A 88 1.82 -10.07 9.63
C LEU A 88 2.82 -9.02 10.11
N LYS A 89 3.10 -8.97 11.42
CA LYS A 89 3.88 -7.88 12.03
C LYS A 89 5.26 -7.75 11.41
N ARG A 90 5.98 -8.86 11.19
CA ARG A 90 7.32 -8.84 10.58
C ARG A 90 7.29 -8.19 9.20
N THR A 91 6.36 -8.60 8.35
CA THR A 91 6.17 -8.02 7.02
C THR A 91 5.85 -6.53 7.09
N ALA A 92 4.99 -6.12 8.01
CA ALA A 92 4.66 -4.70 8.19
C ALA A 92 5.86 -3.88 8.66
N ASP A 93 6.65 -4.41 9.58
CA ASP A 93 7.87 -3.76 10.09
C ASP A 93 8.90 -3.60 8.96
N ASP A 94 9.13 -4.66 8.16
CA ASP A 94 10.06 -4.64 7.02
C ASP A 94 9.62 -3.62 5.95
N LEU A 95 8.33 -3.64 5.57
CA LEU A 95 7.78 -2.67 4.62
C LEU A 95 7.88 -1.24 5.15
N THR A 96 7.64 -1.04 6.45
CA THR A 96 7.76 0.27 7.09
C THR A 96 9.19 0.77 7.02
N ALA A 97 10.18 -0.07 7.36
CA ALA A 97 11.59 0.29 7.28
C ALA A 97 12.02 0.63 5.85
N ILE A 98 11.56 -0.13 4.86
CA ILE A 98 11.85 0.15 3.44
C ILE A 98 11.27 1.50 3.04
N LEU A 99 10.01 1.77 3.36
CA LEU A 99 9.34 3.02 3.00
C LEU A 99 9.98 4.24 3.69
N GLN A 100 10.33 4.11 4.97
CA GLN A 100 11.03 5.17 5.71
C GLN A 100 12.41 5.48 5.11
N ASN A 101 13.15 4.46 4.68
CA ASN A 101 14.43 4.66 3.98
C ASN A 101 14.28 5.34 2.62
N LEU A 102 13.09 5.27 2.01
CA LEU A 102 12.74 5.99 0.78
C LEU A 102 12.20 7.40 1.05
N GLY A 103 12.21 7.85 2.30
CA GLY A 103 11.71 9.18 2.72
C GLY A 103 10.21 9.24 2.93
N CYS A 104 9.51 8.10 2.95
CA CYS A 104 8.06 8.05 3.13
C CYS A 104 7.69 7.83 4.60
N THR A 105 6.71 8.58 5.11
CA THR A 105 6.19 8.33 6.46
C THR A 105 5.07 7.30 6.41
N VAL A 106 5.25 6.16 7.10
CA VAL A 106 4.15 5.21 7.34
C VAL A 106 3.34 5.68 8.53
N ARG A 107 2.11 6.13 8.29
CA ARG A 107 1.22 6.68 9.34
C ARG A 107 0.55 5.59 10.16
N ARG A 108 0.10 4.51 9.52
CA ARG A 108 -0.64 3.42 10.17
C ARG A 108 -0.57 2.12 9.36
N THR A 109 -0.79 1.00 10.06
CA THR A 109 -0.96 -0.33 9.47
C THR A 109 -2.34 -0.90 9.76
N ILE A 110 -3.04 -1.36 8.71
CA ILE A 110 -4.33 -2.07 8.79
C ILE A 110 -4.08 -3.56 8.60
N TRP A 111 -4.74 -4.39 9.41
CA TRP A 111 -4.49 -5.83 9.51
C TRP A 111 -5.69 -6.64 9.04
N GLY A 112 -5.55 -7.34 7.91
CA GLY A 112 -6.52 -8.36 7.47
C GLY A 112 -6.10 -9.75 7.95
N GLU A 113 -6.54 -10.12 9.16
CA GLU A 113 -6.24 -11.41 9.78
C GLU A 113 -7.25 -12.49 9.37
N ARG A 114 -6.80 -13.74 9.22
CA ARG A 114 -7.62 -14.93 8.93
C ARG A 114 -8.45 -14.83 7.65
N VAL A 115 -7.91 -14.17 6.63
CA VAL A 115 -8.56 -13.95 5.33
C VAL A 115 -7.68 -14.45 4.18
N TRP A 116 -7.92 -15.68 3.76
CA TRP A 116 -7.16 -16.39 2.74
C TRP A 116 -7.87 -16.33 1.38
N GLN A 117 -9.18 -16.60 1.37
CA GLN A 117 -10.00 -16.57 0.17
C GLN A 117 -10.48 -15.16 -0.15
N LYS A 118 -10.76 -14.93 -1.43
CA LYS A 118 -11.19 -13.63 -1.94
C LYS A 118 -12.52 -13.24 -1.30
N GLY A 119 -12.57 -12.05 -0.70
CA GLY A 119 -13.78 -11.48 -0.11
C GLY A 119 -14.01 -11.85 1.35
N GLU A 120 -13.19 -12.71 1.96
CA GLU A 120 -13.32 -13.08 3.38
C GLU A 120 -13.12 -11.89 4.33
N VAL A 121 -12.52 -10.80 3.85
CA VAL A 121 -12.38 -9.57 4.64
C VAL A 121 -13.70 -8.81 4.81
N ILE A 122 -14.69 -9.05 3.95
CA ILE A 122 -15.97 -8.36 3.99
C ILE A 122 -16.70 -8.69 5.31
N GLY A 123 -17.20 -7.67 6.00
CA GLY A 123 -17.87 -7.81 7.29
C GLY A 123 -16.93 -8.02 8.48
N THR A 124 -15.61 -8.07 8.27
CA THR A 124 -14.63 -8.13 9.37
C THR A 124 -14.38 -6.74 9.97
N ARG A 125 -13.83 -6.70 11.19
CA ARG A 125 -13.39 -5.46 11.83
C ARG A 125 -12.34 -4.70 11.02
N ALA A 126 -11.57 -5.39 10.17
CA ALA A 126 -10.57 -4.76 9.33
C ALA A 126 -11.18 -3.78 8.32
N MET A 127 -12.40 -4.06 7.81
CA MET A 127 -13.11 -3.15 6.92
C MET A 127 -13.51 -1.86 7.63
N GLU A 128 -14.06 -1.97 8.84
CA GLU A 128 -14.40 -0.81 9.66
C GLU A 128 -13.14 0.01 10.01
N GLU A 129 -12.06 -0.67 10.43
CA GLU A 129 -10.79 0.00 10.73
C GLU A 129 -10.22 0.72 9.50
N ALA A 130 -10.31 0.12 8.31
CA ALA A 130 -9.89 0.74 7.07
C ALA A 130 -10.67 2.02 6.78
N TYR A 131 -12.01 1.95 6.82
CA TYR A 131 -12.88 3.11 6.61
C TYR A 131 -12.60 4.22 7.62
N GLN A 132 -12.60 3.91 8.92
CA GLN A 132 -12.38 4.92 9.96
C GLN A 132 -10.98 5.53 9.89
N THR A 133 -9.97 4.75 9.50
CA THR A 133 -8.62 5.30 9.31
C THR A 133 -8.56 6.26 8.13
N GLY A 134 -9.24 5.96 7.02
CA GLY A 134 -9.32 6.88 5.89
C GLY A 134 -10.08 8.17 6.24
N LYS A 135 -11.20 8.02 6.97
CA LYS A 135 -12.07 9.13 7.37
C LYS A 135 -11.44 10.11 8.36
N ASN A 136 -10.54 9.63 9.22
CA ASN A 136 -9.89 10.43 10.27
C ASN A 136 -8.42 10.77 9.96
N MET A 137 -8.07 10.80 8.68
CA MET A 137 -6.71 11.05 8.20
C MET A 137 -6.24 12.49 8.45
#